data_AF-A0A965MJC6-F1
#
_entry.id   AF-A0A965MJC6-F1
#
_cell.length_a   1.000
_cell.length_b   1.000
_cell.length_c   1.000
_cell.angle_alpha   90.00
_cell.angle_beta   90.00
_cell.angle_gamma   90.00
#
_symmetry.space_group_name_H-M   'P 1'
#
loop_
_entity.id
_entity.type
_entity.pdbx_description
1 polymer ?
#
loop_
_entity_poly.entity_id
_entity_poly.type
_entity_poly.pdbx_seq_one_letter_code
_entity_poly.pdbx_strand_id
1 'polypeptide(L)' 'SLVQVGMGKWDVAAFTRIRDAKDRAEAGPTAPPQGLYLTHIDYELD' A
#
# COMPACT_ATOMS: atom_id res chain seq x y z
N SER A 1 4.84 -0.93 1.56
CA SER A 1 3.93 -2.08 1.48
C SER A 1 3.62 -2.56 2.88
N LEU A 2 2.34 -2.63 3.25
CA LEU A 2 1.92 -3.05 4.59
C LEU A 2 2.22 -4.53 4.85
N VAL A 3 2.12 -5.38 3.82
CA VAL A 3 2.46 -6.81 3.93
C VAL A 3 3.93 -7.02 4.34
N GLN A 4 4.85 -6.21 3.78
CA GLN A 4 6.27 -6.30 4.15
C GLN A 4 6.50 -5.93 5.63
N VAL A 5 5.73 -4.97 6.16
CA VAL A 5 5.76 -4.60 7.58
C VAL A 5 5.20 -5.72 8.45
N GLY A 6 4.03 -6.26 8.11
CA GLY A 6 3.41 -7.36 8.85
C GLY A 6 4.23 -8.65 8.86
N MET A 7 5.06 -8.87 7.84
CA MET A 7 6.03 -9.97 7.78
C MET A 7 7.36 -9.68 8.52
N GLY A 8 7.53 -8.48 9.10
CA GLY A 8 8.76 -8.05 9.76
C GLY A 8 9.94 -7.76 8.82
N LYS A 9 9.70 -7.72 7.51
CA LYS A 9 10.74 -7.43 6.50
C LYS A 9 11.08 -5.95 6.45
N TRP A 10 10.09 -5.09 6.68
CA TRP A 10 10.26 -3.65 6.84
C TRP A 10 9.82 -3.25 8.24
N ASP A 11 10.53 -2.32 8.86
CA ASP A 11 10.01 -1.58 10.01
C ASP A 11 9.15 -0.39 9.54
N VAL A 12 8.51 0.29 10.49
CA VAL A 12 7.64 1.45 10.22
C VAL A 12 8.44 2.64 9.66
N ALA A 13 9.69 2.80 10.08
CA ALA A 13 10.56 3.87 9.59
C ALA A 13 10.92 3.67 8.11
N ALA A 14 11.25 2.44 7.71
CA ALA A 14 11.52 2.06 6.34
C ALA A 14 10.29 2.25 5.46
N PHE A 15 9.09 1.86 5.92
CA PHE A 15 7.85 2.13 5.20
C PHE A 15 7.67 3.63 4.91
N THR A 16 7.92 4.48 5.91
CA THR A 16 7.80 5.94 5.79
C THR A 16 8.80 6.49 4.77
N ARG A 17 10.08 6.10 4.85
CA ARG A 17 11.10 6.50 3.87
C ARG A 17 10.73 6.12 2.44
N ILE A 18 10.31 4.88 2.21
CA ILE A 18 9.93 4.37 0.88
C ILE A 18 8.72 5.12 0.31
N ARG A 19 7.70 5.41 1.15
CA ARG A 19 6.53 6.21 0.75
C ARG A 19 6.96 7.61 0.31
N ASP A 20 7.83 8.24 1.09
CA ASP A 20 8.22 9.65 0.89
C ASP A 20 9.20 9.82 -0.27
N ALA A 21 9.97 8.77 -0.61
CA ALA A 21 10.83 8.74 -1.80
C ALA A 21 10.04 8.87 -3.11
N LYS A 22 8.75 8.50 -3.11
CA LYS A 22 7.88 8.48 -4.31
C LYS A 22 8.47 7.66 -5.46
N ASP A 23 9.33 6.69 -5.16
CA ASP A 23 9.94 5.79 -6.13
C ASP A 23 9.18 4.46 -6.17
N ARG A 24 8.61 4.15 -7.34
CA ARG A 24 7.86 2.91 -7.54
C ARG A 24 8.76 1.67 -7.45
N ALA A 25 10.05 1.79 -7.75
CA ALA A 25 11.01 0.69 -7.68
C ALA A 25 11.29 0.27 -6.23
N GLU A 26 11.22 1.20 -5.27
CA GLU A 26 11.35 0.91 -3.84
C GLU A 26 10.08 0.32 -3.21
N ALA A 27 8.93 0.54 -3.85
CA ALA A 27 7.67 0.01 -3.36
C ALA A 27 7.64 -1.54 -3.43
N GLY A 28 7.01 -2.15 -2.43
CA GLY A 28 6.86 -3.61 -2.38
C GLY A 28 6.04 -4.17 -3.55
N PRO A 29 5.96 -5.50 -3.67
CA PRO A 29 5.24 -6.14 -4.77
C PRO A 29 3.76 -5.72 -4.79
N THR A 30 3.21 -5.61 -5.99
CA THR A 30 1.77 -5.43 -6.18
C THR A 30 1.04 -6.64 -5.62
N ALA A 31 0.02 -6.40 -4.79
CA ALA A 31 -0.80 -7.48 -4.26
C ALA A 31 -1.59 -8.17 -5.40
N PRO A 32 -1.85 -9.48 -5.31
CA PRO A 32 -2.71 -10.17 -6.28
C PRO A 32 -4.13 -9.58 -6.30
N PRO A 33 -4.76 -9.44 -7.49
CA PRO A 33 -6.04 -8.74 -7.63
C PRO A 33 -7.23 -9.49 -7.02
N GLN A 34 -7.18 -10.82 -6.92
CA GLN A 34 -8.30 -11.64 -6.43
C GLN A 34 -8.69 -11.37 -4.97
N GLY A 35 -7.85 -10.67 -4.20
CA GLY A 35 -8.17 -10.24 -2.83
C GLY A 35 -8.74 -8.82 -2.73
N LEU A 36 -8.84 -8.07 -3.84
CA LEU A 36 -9.33 -6.70 -3.86
C LEU A 36 -10.80 -6.66 -4.30
N TYR A 37 -11.64 -6.01 -3.52
CA TYR A 37 -13.07 -5.84 -3.80
C TYR A 37 -13.44 -4.36 -3.71
N LEU A 38 -14.20 -3.86 -4.69
CA LEU A 38 -14.89 -2.58 -4.60
C LEU A 38 -16.10 -2.76 -3.68
N THR A 39 -16.10 -2.08 -2.54
CA THR A 39 -17.14 -2.26 -1.51
C THR A 39 -18.15 -1.11 -1.48
N HIS A 40 -17.75 0.08 -1.90
CA HIS A 40 -18.56 1.29 -1.76
C HIS A 40 -18.11 2.36 -2.77
N ILE A 41 -19.04 3.22 -3.20
CA ILE A 41 -18.76 4.43 -3.98
C ILE A 41 -19.54 5.58 -3.34
N ASP A 42 -18.83 6.63 -2.95
CA ASP A 42 -19.42 7.88 -2.50
C ASP A 42 -19.70 8.81 -3.69
N TYR A 43 -20.89 9.40 -3.73
CA TYR A 43 -21.24 10.49 -4.63
C TYR A 43 -21.66 11.70 -3.79
N GLU A 44 -21.15 12.88 -4.14
CA GLU A 44 -21.70 14.13 -3.62
C GLU A 44 -23.08 14.33 -4.25
N LEU A 45 -24.07 14.68 -3.43
CA LEU A 45 -25.35 15.15 -3.92
C LEU A 45 -25.27 16.67 -4.00
N ASP A 46 -25.53 17.22 -5.18
CA ASP A 46 -25.66 18.66 -5.42
C ASP A 46 -26.77 19.29 -4.55
#